data_AF-A0A7V9M139-F1
#
_entry.id   AF-A0A7V9M139-F1
#
_cell.length_a   1.000
_cell.length_b   1.000
_cell.length_c   1.000
_cell.angle_alpha   90.00
_cell.angle_beta   90.00
_cell.angle_gamma   90.00
#
_symmetry.space_group_name_H-M   'P 1'
#
loop_
_entity.id
_entity.type
_entity.pdbx_description
1 polymer ?
#
loop_
_entity_poly.entity_id
_entity_poly.type
_entity_poly.pdbx_seq_one_letter_code
_entity_poly.pdbx_strand_id
1 'polypeptide(L)' 'HSIALFKDESGKLHAVNPACTHINCVVGWNTAERTWDCPCHGSRFSMDGEMLTAPARKDLEKIELRDLVE' A
#
# COMPACT_ATOMS: atom_id res chain seq x y z
N HIS A 1 14.66 -2.01 -3.79
CA HIS A 1 13.21 -2.20 -3.68
C HIS A 1 12.65 -1.11 -2.78
N SER A 2 11.55 -0.48 -3.16
CA SER A 2 10.85 0.50 -2.30
C SER A 2 9.77 -0.22 -1.50
N ILE A 3 9.54 0.21 -0.26
CA ILE A 3 8.56 -0.39 0.65
C ILE A 3 7.72 0.74 1.25
N ALA A 4 6.40 0.60 1.19
CA ALA A 4 5.47 1.49 1.88
C ALA A 4 5.18 0.91 3.27
N LEU A 5 5.40 1.71 4.31
CA LEU A 5 5.24 1.32 5.71
C LEU A 5 4.21 2.20 6.40
N PHE A 6 3.28 1.58 7.11
CA PHE A 6 2.37 2.26 8.04
C PHE A 6 2.42 1.58 9.41
N LYS A 7 2.47 2.38 10.48
CA LYS A 7 2.38 1.88 11.86
C LYS A 7 0.99 2.21 12.40
N ASP A 8 0.23 1.19 12.76
CA ASP A 8 -1.09 1.40 13.35
C ASP A 8 -1.01 1.80 14.83
N GLU A 9 -2.17 2.09 15.41
CA GLU A 9 -2.30 2.53 16.81
C GLU A 9 -1.89 1.47 17.83
N SER A 10 -1.93 0.18 17.46
CA SER A 10 -1.42 -0.92 18.29
C SER A 10 0.11 -1.07 18.21
N GLY A 11 0.73 -0.34 17.28
CA GLY A 11 2.15 -0.38 17.00
C GLY A 11 2.57 -1.47 16.02
N LYS A 12 1.62 -2.20 15.43
CA LYS A 12 1.88 -3.15 14.36
C LYS A 12 2.25 -2.39 13.08
N LEU A 13 3.28 -2.89 12.41
CA LEU A 13 3.74 -2.38 11.12
C LEU A 13 3.05 -3.14 9.98
N HIS A 14 2.53 -2.37 9.03
CA HIS A 14 1.95 -2.80 7.78
C HIS A 14 2.93 -2.45 6.66
N ALA A 15 3.31 -3.44 5.86
CA ALA A 15 4.30 -3.28 4.81
C ALA A 15 3.75 -3.80 3.49
N VAL A 16 3.80 -2.96 2.46
CA VAL A 16 3.33 -3.30 1.12
C VAL A 16 4.32 -2.84 0.05
N ASN A 17 4.29 -3.51 -1.10
CA ASN A 17 4.91 -3.02 -2.32
C ASN A 17 4.14 -1.77 -2.79
N PRO A 18 4.78 -0.60 -2.90
CA PRO A 18 4.08 0.63 -3.25
C PRO A 18 3.72 0.72 -4.74
N ALA A 19 4.09 -0.27 -5.56
CA ALA A 19 3.72 -0.32 -6.97
C ALA A 19 2.22 -0.63 -7.11
N CYS A 20 1.44 0.37 -7.54
CA CYS A 20 0.03 0.22 -7.83
C CYS A 20 -0.20 -0.88 -8.88
N THR A 21 -1.04 -1.86 -8.57
CA THR A 21 -1.31 -3.02 -9.44
C THR A 21 -2.08 -2.70 -10.73
N HIS A 22 -2.46 -1.44 -10.96
CA HIS A 22 -2.97 -0.99 -12.24
C HIS A 22 -1.85 -0.92 -13.29
N ILE A 23 -0.88 0.00 -13.09
CA ILE A 23 0.22 0.26 -14.04
C ILE A 23 1.52 0.70 -13.35
N ASN A 24 1.76 0.25 -12.12
CA ASN A 24 2.99 0.43 -11.34
C ASN A 24 3.40 1.86 -10.97
N CYS A 25 2.45 2.82 -10.97
CA CYS A 25 2.69 4.08 -10.28
C CYS A 25 2.94 3.84 -8.78
N VAL A 26 3.82 4.64 -8.17
CA VAL A 26 4.06 4.59 -6.72
C VAL A 26 2.88 5.23 -5.99
N VAL A 27 2.27 4.51 -5.05
CA VAL A 27 1.19 5.03 -4.20
C VAL A 27 1.73 5.94 -3.10
N GLY A 28 0.93 6.94 -2.70
CA GLY A 28 1.21 7.81 -1.56
C GLY A 28 0.30 7.51 -0.36
N TRP A 29 0.75 7.82 0.85
CA TRP A 29 -0.10 7.69 2.04
C TRP A 29 -1.06 8.86 2.18
N ASN A 30 -2.35 8.57 2.35
CA ASN A 30 -3.38 9.53 2.70
C ASN A 30 -3.68 9.42 4.19
N THR A 31 -3.23 10.40 4.98
CA THR A 31 -3.40 10.41 6.44
C THR A 31 -4.84 10.62 6.90
N ALA A 32 -5.64 11.33 6.12
CA ALA A 32 -7.04 11.62 6.48
C ALA A 32 -7.89 10.34 6.44
N GLU A 33 -7.65 9.52 5.42
CA GLU A 33 -8.45 8.33 5.14
C GLU A 33 -7.76 7.02 5.53
N ARG A 34 -6.47 7.08 5.89
CA ARG A 34 -5.62 5.92 6.21
C ARG A 34 -5.55 4.91 5.05
N THR A 35 -5.34 5.42 3.84
CA THR A 35 -5.26 4.65 2.61
C THR A 35 -3.97 4.91 1.84
N TRP A 36 -3.57 3.94 1.00
CA TRP A 36 -2.60 4.16 -0.06
C TRP A 36 -3.33 4.63 -1.31
N ASP A 37 -3.03 5.84 -1.77
CA ASP A 37 -3.70 6.46 -2.90
C ASP A 37 -2.74 6.55 -4.09
N CYS A 38 -3.16 6.02 -5.24
CA CYS A 38 -2.42 6.11 -6.49
C CYS A 38 -2.69 7.46 -7.17
N PRO A 39 -1.69 8.35 -7.30
CA PRO A 39 -1.89 9.70 -7.83
C PRO A 39 -2.21 9.72 -9.33
N CYS A 40 -1.97 8.62 -10.04
CA CYS A 40 -2.12 8.57 -11.49
C CYS A 40 -3.59 8.51 -11.93
N HIS A 41 -4.36 7.60 -11.32
CA HIS A 41 -5.73 7.31 -11.77
C HIS A 41 -6.71 7.09 -10.60
N GLY A 42 -6.30 7.39 -9.37
CA GLY A 42 -7.20 7.37 -8.21
C GLY A 42 -7.52 5.99 -7.65
N SER A 43 -6.78 4.93 -7.98
CA SER A 43 -6.90 3.67 -7.25
C SER A 43 -6.52 3.87 -5.79
N ARG A 44 -7.29 3.27 -4.89
CA ARG A 44 -7.07 3.36 -3.44
C ARG A 44 -6.95 1.97 -2.84
N PHE A 45 -6.09 1.84 -1.84
CA PHE A 45 -5.85 0.59 -1.14
C PHE A 45 -5.91 0.84 0.38
N SER A 46 -6.33 -0.16 1.14
CA SER A 46 -6.31 -0.10 2.61
C SER A 46 -4.88 -0.03 3.13
N MET A 47 -4.70 0.25 4.42
CA MET A 47 -3.37 0.23 5.06
C MET A 47 -2.61 -1.09 4.86
N ASP A 48 -3.34 -2.22 4.78
CA ASP A 48 -2.84 -3.57 4.52
C ASP A 48 -2.69 -3.89 3.01
N GLY A 49 -3.03 -2.95 2.12
CA GLY A 49 -2.89 -3.12 0.67
C GLY A 49 -4.11 -3.70 -0.05
N GLU A 50 -5.21 -3.98 0.64
CA GLU A 50 -6.45 -4.44 0.01
C GLU A 50 -7.00 -3.38 -0.95
N MET A 51 -7.41 -3.77 -2.16
CA MET A 51 -7.95 -2.85 -3.15
C MET A 51 -9.33 -2.34 -2.72
N LEU A 52 -9.45 -1.03 -2.58
CA LEU A 52 -10.69 -0.34 -2.19
C LEU A 52 -11.38 0.36 -3.36
N THR A 53 -10.60 0.85 -4.33
CA THR A 53 -11.12 1.65 -5.44
C THR A 53 -10.39 1.34 -6.74
N ALA A 54 -11.15 1.05 -7.79
CA ALA A 54 -10.66 0.85 -9.15
C ALA A 54 -10.03 2.15 -9.71
N PRO A 55 -9.15 2.12 -10.74
CA PRO A 55 -9.02 1.09 -11.78
C PRO A 55 -8.24 -0.18 -11.44
N ALA A 56 -7.42 -0.20 -10.38
CA ALA A 56 -6.76 -1.42 -9.94
C ALA A 56 -7.76 -2.55 -9.66
N ARG A 57 -7.38 -3.79 -9.99
CA ARG A 57 -8.22 -4.99 -9.81
C ARG A 57 -7.60 -6.05 -8.90
N LYS A 58 -6.45 -5.73 -8.30
CA LYS A 58 -5.69 -6.61 -7.41
C LYS A 58 -5.20 -5.79 -6.23
N ASP A 59 -5.04 -6.44 -5.09
CA ASP A 59 -4.42 -5.85 -3.90
C ASP A 59 -2.94 -5.52 -4.17
N LEU A 60 -2.39 -4.57 -3.40
CA LEU A 60 -0.95 -4.42 -3.31
C LEU A 60 -0.34 -5.68 -2.70
N GLU A 61 0.85 -6.03 -3.17
CA GLU A 61 1.60 -7.15 -2.60
C GLU A 61 2.01 -6.81 -1.17
N LYS A 62 1.61 -7.66 -0.22
CA LYS A 62 2.05 -7.57 1.18
C LYS A 62 3.48 -8.04 1.28
N ILE A 63 4.26 -7.32 2.09
CA ILE A 63 5.66 -7.65 2.37
C ILE A 63 5.73 -8.12 3.82
N GLU A 64 6.18 -9.35 4.04
CA GLU A 64 6.45 -9.82 5.39
C GLU A 64 7.75 -9.18 5.89
N LEU A 65 7.69 -8.47 7.02
CA LEU A 65 8.85 -7.73 7.53
C LEU A 65 10.06 -8.60 7.83
N ARG A 66 9.84 -9.87 8.15
CA ARG A 66 10.93 -10.85 8.35
C ARG A 66 11.79 -11.01 7.10
N ASP A 67 11.20 -10.88 5.91
CA ASP A 67 11.87 -11.04 4.62
C ASP A 67 12.80 -9.84 4.31
N LEU A 68 12.78 -8.78 5.15
CA LEU A 68 13.63 -7.59 5.01
C LEU A 68 14.90 -7.63 5.87
N VAL A 69 15.01 -8.60 6.78
CA VAL A 69 16.08 -8.69 7.77
C VAL A 69 17.01 -9.88 7.50
N GLU A 70 16.68 -10.71 6.51
CA GLU A 70 17.52 -11.77 5.95
C GLU A 70 18.34 -11.24 4.75
#